data_AF-A0A2P7YRA6-F1
#
_entry.id   AF-A0A2P7YRA6-F1
#
_cell.length_a   1.000
_cell.length_b   1.000
_cell.length_c   1.000
_cell.angle_alpha   90.00
_cell.angle_beta   90.00
_cell.angle_gamma   90.00
#
_symmetry.space_group_name_H-M   'P 1'
#
loop_
_entity.id
_entity.type
_entity.pdbx_description
1 polymer ?
#
loop_
_entity_poly.entity_id
_entity_poly.type
_entity_poly.pdbx_seq_one_letter_code
_entity_poly.pdbx_strand_id
1 'polypeptide(L)'
;MFVGYTGLPVLNKSCDFRGCRERQVPSANFEYWFPWWFASMNLKMCFKYLSSSGPQLQLSTTRRVPDTAQSISFAMQGNVEGLKYLFSQGLASPRDVSDSRGYSLMRWALYGGMHRYPTVKFLIDSGAPVDDISYENVWNFLFRGKCNEREQFGLRCITERGEGDWVEEQNFPLVHRIVFGLSSKLLAVELDETQRQSISLMSKAEQL
;
A
#
# COMPACT_ATOMS: atom_id res chain seq x y z
N MET A 1 -20.07 2.97 5.11
CA MET A 1 -20.14 2.67 3.67
C MET A 1 -19.11 3.54 3.00
N PHE A 2 -18.09 2.92 2.41
CA PHE A 2 -17.03 3.63 1.70
C PHE A 2 -17.14 3.27 0.22
N VAL A 3 -17.15 4.28 -0.65
CA VAL A 3 -17.19 4.12 -2.10
C VAL A 3 -15.95 4.80 -2.66
N GLY A 4 -15.11 4.04 -3.34
CA GLY A 4 -13.94 4.53 -4.05
C GLY A 4 -14.05 4.22 -5.54
N TYR A 5 -13.53 5.10 -6.38
CA TYR A 5 -13.44 4.87 -7.83
C TYR A 5 -12.10 5.41 -8.34
N THR A 6 -11.56 4.77 -9.37
CA THR A 6 -10.34 5.22 -10.06
C THR A 6 -10.53 5.11 -11.57
N GLY A 7 -9.96 6.04 -12.34
CA GLY A 7 -10.02 6.05 -13.81
C GLY A 7 -11.38 6.48 -14.37
N LEU A 8 -11.68 7.79 -14.33
CA LEU A 8 -12.84 8.35 -15.02
C LEU A 8 -12.63 8.27 -16.55
N PRO A 9 -13.54 7.64 -17.33
CA PRO A 9 -13.35 7.44 -18.77
C PRO A 9 -13.45 8.72 -19.62
N VAL A 10 -13.79 9.87 -19.04
CA VAL A 10 -14.17 11.09 -19.80
C VAL A 10 -12.98 12.05 -20.03
N LEU A 11 -11.90 11.94 -19.26
CA LEU A 11 -10.71 12.81 -19.36
C LEU A 11 -9.44 11.97 -19.24
N ASN A 12 -9.05 11.32 -20.34
CA ASN A 12 -7.83 10.54 -20.39
C ASN A 12 -6.64 11.48 -20.62
N LYS A 13 -5.90 11.83 -19.56
CA LYS A 13 -4.60 12.52 -19.71
C LYS A 13 -3.55 11.52 -20.19
N SER A 14 -2.73 11.92 -21.16
CA SER A 14 -1.57 11.12 -21.57
C SER A 14 -0.67 10.91 -20.36
N CYS A 15 -0.31 9.66 -20.08
CA CYS A 15 0.57 9.34 -18.97
C CYS A 15 1.82 8.63 -19.45
N ASP A 16 2.96 9.24 -19.11
CA ASP A 16 4.25 8.89 -19.68
C ASP A 16 5.03 7.90 -18.80
N PHE A 17 4.57 7.63 -17.57
CA PHE A 17 5.23 6.70 -16.65
C PHE A 17 4.37 5.49 -16.28
N ARG A 18 5.04 4.38 -15.98
CA ARG A 18 4.43 3.06 -15.82
C ARG A 18 3.41 2.99 -14.68
N GLY A 19 3.74 3.51 -13.50
CA GLY A 19 2.83 3.49 -12.34
C GLY A 19 1.51 4.23 -12.57
N CYS A 20 1.50 5.25 -13.43
CA CYS A 20 0.27 5.92 -13.83
C CYS A 20 -0.56 5.10 -14.82
N ARG A 21 0.09 4.40 -15.76
CA ARG A 21 -0.59 3.57 -16.76
C ARG A 21 -1.35 2.41 -16.10
N GLU A 22 -0.79 1.84 -15.03
CA GLU A 22 -1.47 0.81 -14.22
C GLU A 22 -2.66 1.39 -13.43
N ARG A 23 -2.58 2.65 -12.97
CA ARG A 23 -3.68 3.36 -12.28
C ARG A 23 -4.81 3.86 -13.19
N GLN A 24 -4.63 3.84 -14.52
CA GLN A 24 -5.66 4.21 -15.49
C GLN A 24 -6.71 3.12 -15.72
N VAL A 25 -6.50 1.90 -15.21
CA VAL A 25 -7.50 0.83 -15.27
C VAL A 25 -8.76 1.29 -14.52
N PRO A 26 -9.92 1.41 -15.20
CA PRO A 26 -11.15 1.81 -14.54
C PRO A 26 -11.49 0.79 -13.45
N SER A 27 -11.61 1.27 -12.21
CA SER A 27 -12.00 0.43 -11.09
C SER A 27 -13.02 1.10 -10.18
N ALA A 28 -13.94 0.31 -9.64
CA ALA A 28 -14.91 0.72 -8.65
C ALA A 28 -14.83 -0.21 -7.44
N ASN A 29 -14.58 0.38 -6.27
CA ASN A 29 -14.46 -0.33 -5.01
C ASN A 29 -15.61 0.07 -4.09
N PHE A 30 -16.35 -0.93 -3.65
CA PHE A 30 -17.47 -0.78 -2.75
C PHE A 30 -17.21 -1.56 -1.47
N GLU A 31 -17.23 -0.87 -0.34
CA GLU A 31 -17.06 -1.47 0.97
C GLU A 31 -18.24 -1.16 1.88
N TYR A 32 -18.95 -2.20 2.29
CA TYR A 32 -20.08 -2.14 3.20
C TYR A 32 -19.77 -2.83 4.52
N TRP A 33 -20.06 -2.12 5.60
CA TRP A 33 -19.83 -2.59 6.96
C TRP A 33 -21.20 -2.91 7.54
N PHE A 34 -21.42 -4.19 7.85
CA PHE A 34 -22.68 -4.58 8.44
C PHE A 34 -22.78 -4.06 9.88
N PRO A 35 -23.98 -3.61 10.32
CA PRO A 35 -24.22 -3.36 11.72
C PRO A 35 -24.01 -4.62 12.55
N TRP A 36 -23.47 -4.45 13.75
CA TRP A 36 -23.18 -5.53 14.70
C TRP A 36 -24.35 -6.48 15.03
N TRP A 37 -25.61 -6.00 14.94
CA TRP A 37 -26.81 -6.78 15.22
C TRP A 37 -27.20 -7.70 14.06
N PHE A 38 -26.66 -7.44 12.87
CA PHE A 38 -26.95 -8.20 11.65
C PHE A 38 -25.81 -9.18 11.34
N ALA A 39 -24.58 -8.68 11.22
CA ALA A 39 -23.40 -9.49 10.96
C ALA A 39 -22.11 -8.76 11.35
N SER A 40 -21.18 -9.46 12.00
CA SER A 40 -19.83 -8.97 12.31
C SER A 40 -18.88 -9.20 11.12
N MET A 41 -19.22 -8.62 9.97
CA MET A 41 -18.51 -8.84 8.71
C MET A 41 -18.48 -7.55 7.88
N ASN A 42 -17.49 -7.43 6.99
CA ASN A 42 -17.49 -6.45 5.91
C ASN A 42 -17.61 -7.16 4.56
N LEU A 43 -18.32 -6.51 3.65
CA LEU A 43 -18.45 -6.90 2.25
C LEU A 43 -17.65 -5.93 1.40
N LYS A 44 -16.67 -6.44 0.67
CA LYS A 44 -15.85 -5.68 -0.28
C LYS A 44 -16.12 -6.21 -1.68
N MET A 45 -16.62 -5.34 -2.55
CA MET A 45 -16.77 -5.60 -3.98
C MET A 45 -15.78 -4.71 -4.74
N CYS A 46 -15.00 -5.32 -5.63
CA CYS A 46 -14.10 -4.61 -6.52
C CYS A 46 -14.46 -4.96 -7.96
N PHE A 47 -14.76 -3.96 -8.77
CA PHE A 47 -14.99 -4.09 -10.19
C PHE A 47 -13.80 -3.47 -10.93
N LYS A 48 -13.15 -4.21 -11.83
CA LYS A 48 -12.03 -3.74 -12.64
C LYS A 48 -12.30 -4.06 -14.11
N TYR A 49 -11.93 -3.17 -15.03
CA TYR A 49 -12.00 -3.46 -16.45
C TYR A 49 -10.61 -3.52 -17.07
N LEU A 50 -10.13 -4.73 -17.37
CA LEU A 50 -8.80 -4.96 -17.96
C LEU A 50 -8.93 -5.20 -19.45
N SER A 51 -8.21 -4.44 -20.28
CA SER A 51 -8.27 -4.59 -21.75
C SER A 51 -7.87 -5.98 -22.24
N SER A 52 -7.04 -6.71 -21.47
CA SER A 52 -6.57 -8.05 -21.82
C SER A 52 -7.51 -9.18 -21.39
N SER A 53 -8.32 -8.97 -20.35
CA SER A 53 -9.10 -10.02 -19.67
C SER A 53 -10.59 -9.70 -19.52
N GLY A 54 -11.03 -8.51 -19.96
CA GLY A 54 -12.39 -8.03 -19.83
C GLY A 54 -12.76 -7.53 -18.42
N PRO A 55 -14.08 -7.41 -18.11
CA PRO A 55 -14.56 -7.00 -16.80
C PRO A 55 -14.31 -8.11 -15.76
N GLN A 56 -13.71 -7.73 -14.64
CA GLN A 56 -13.49 -8.60 -13.48
C GLN A 56 -14.28 -8.07 -12.28
N LEU A 57 -15.03 -8.96 -11.64
CA LEU A 57 -15.70 -8.69 -10.37
C LEU A 57 -15.08 -9.57 -9.30
N GLN A 58 -14.54 -8.94 -8.27
CA GLN A 58 -14.03 -9.62 -7.08
C GLN A 58 -14.94 -9.32 -5.90
N LEU A 59 -15.48 -10.37 -5.31
CA LEU A 59 -16.24 -10.31 -4.06
C LEU A 59 -15.39 -10.89 -2.94
N SER A 60 -15.25 -10.14 -1.86
CA SER A 60 -14.56 -10.62 -0.66
C SER A 60 -15.30 -10.23 0.60
N THR A 61 -15.22 -11.11 1.59
CA THR A 61 -15.75 -10.88 2.92
C THR A 61 -14.64 -10.96 3.93
N THR A 62 -14.68 -10.07 4.93
CA THR A 62 -13.72 -10.10 6.04
C THR A 62 -14.48 -10.12 7.35
N ARG A 63 -14.11 -11.05 8.23
CA ARG A 63 -14.63 -11.10 9.59
C ARG A 63 -14.11 -9.90 10.37
N ARG A 64 -15.02 -9.28 11.12
CA ARG A 64 -14.69 -8.19 12.04
C ARG A 64 -14.50 -8.71 13.45
N VAL A 65 -13.48 -8.19 14.12
CA VAL A 65 -13.16 -8.53 15.51
C VAL A 65 -13.02 -7.26 16.36
N PRO A 66 -13.41 -7.30 17.64
CA PRO A 66 -13.19 -6.19 18.55
C PRO A 66 -11.70 -5.86 18.67
N ASP A 67 -11.35 -4.58 18.90
CA ASP A 67 -9.97 -4.15 19.12
C ASP A 67 -9.30 -4.85 20.32
N THR A 68 -10.09 -5.39 21.25
CA THR A 68 -9.64 -6.16 22.42
C THR A 68 -9.42 -7.65 22.12
N ALA A 69 -9.64 -8.10 20.88
CA ALA A 69 -9.44 -9.49 20.49
C ALA A 69 -7.98 -9.93 20.69
N GLN A 70 -7.80 -11.17 21.15
CA GLN A 70 -6.47 -11.75 21.37
C GLN A 70 -5.63 -11.79 20.09
N SER A 71 -6.25 -11.97 18.92
CA SER A 71 -5.54 -11.92 17.63
C SER A 71 -4.89 -10.57 17.37
N ILE A 72 -5.56 -9.46 17.72
CA ILE A 72 -5.01 -8.12 17.58
C ILE A 72 -3.87 -7.90 18.58
N SER A 73 -4.08 -8.25 19.86
CA SER A 73 -3.04 -8.07 20.87
C SER A 73 -1.80 -8.90 20.55
N PHE A 74 -1.95 -10.14 20.10
CA PHE A 74 -0.85 -10.99 19.68
C PHE A 74 -0.15 -10.47 18.43
N ALA A 75 -0.88 -9.93 17.45
CA ALA A 75 -0.27 -9.28 16.29
C ALA A 75 0.58 -8.07 16.69
N MET A 76 0.05 -7.17 17.53
CA MET A 76 0.78 -5.99 18.02
C MET A 76 2.02 -6.36 18.86
N GLN A 77 1.92 -7.39 19.69
CA GLN A 77 3.01 -7.85 20.55
C GLN A 77 4.04 -8.72 19.81
N GLY A 78 3.70 -9.18 18.60
CA GLY A 78 4.51 -10.12 17.84
C GLY A 78 4.49 -11.56 18.35
N ASN A 79 3.42 -11.96 19.04
CA ASN A 79 3.26 -13.32 19.58
C ASN A 79 2.79 -14.29 18.47
N VAL A 80 3.75 -14.81 17.71
CA VAL A 80 3.50 -15.75 16.60
C VAL A 80 2.89 -17.07 17.09
N GLU A 81 3.35 -17.60 18.21
CA GLU A 81 2.84 -18.87 18.74
C GLU A 81 1.38 -18.75 19.20
N GLY A 82 1.03 -17.63 19.83
CA GLY A 82 -0.36 -17.31 20.16
C GLY A 82 -1.26 -17.22 18.92
N LEU A 83 -0.78 -16.59 17.84
CA LEU A 83 -1.52 -16.52 16.58
C LEU A 83 -1.66 -17.90 15.92
N LYS A 84 -0.60 -18.70 15.88
CA LYS A 84 -0.66 -20.09 15.38
C LYS A 84 -1.72 -20.90 16.12
N TYR A 85 -1.75 -20.79 17.45
CA TYR A 85 -2.76 -21.45 18.26
C TYR A 85 -4.16 -20.99 17.86
N LEU A 86 -4.42 -19.67 17.84
CA LEU A 86 -5.74 -19.13 17.50
C LEU A 86 -6.21 -19.54 16.09
N PHE A 87 -5.30 -19.55 15.11
CA PHE A 87 -5.62 -19.97 13.74
C PHE A 87 -5.89 -21.47 13.65
N SER A 88 -5.10 -22.30 14.36
CA SER A 88 -5.31 -23.76 14.39
C SER A 88 -6.65 -24.17 15.01
N GLN A 89 -7.12 -23.39 15.99
CA GLN A 89 -8.39 -23.61 16.68
C GLN A 89 -9.57 -22.94 15.97
N GLY A 90 -9.35 -22.22 14.86
CA GLY A 90 -10.40 -21.47 14.16
C GLY A 90 -10.97 -20.29 14.95
N LEU A 91 -10.28 -19.83 16.01
CA LEU A 91 -10.71 -18.71 16.85
C LEU A 91 -10.39 -17.35 16.22
N ALA A 92 -9.38 -17.31 15.36
CA ALA A 92 -8.99 -16.15 14.57
C ALA A 92 -8.70 -16.54 13.13
N SER A 93 -8.75 -15.54 12.24
CA SER A 93 -8.38 -15.66 10.84
C SER A 93 -7.24 -14.69 10.50
N PRO A 94 -6.30 -15.07 9.63
CA PRO A 94 -5.28 -14.15 9.11
C PRO A 94 -5.88 -12.95 8.34
N ARG A 95 -7.17 -13.02 7.98
CA ARG A 95 -7.92 -11.96 7.30
C ARG A 95 -8.81 -11.13 8.22
N ASP A 96 -8.75 -11.36 9.53
CA ASP A 96 -9.52 -10.59 10.51
C ASP A 96 -9.14 -9.10 10.43
N VAL A 97 -10.16 -8.24 10.57
CA VAL A 97 -10.01 -6.79 10.62
C VAL A 97 -10.64 -6.22 11.88
N SER A 98 -10.04 -5.17 12.43
CA SER A 98 -10.52 -4.56 13.67
C SER A 98 -11.77 -3.70 13.46
N ASP A 99 -12.67 -3.71 14.44
CA ASP A 99 -13.96 -3.04 14.38
C ASP A 99 -13.87 -1.52 14.24
N SER A 100 -12.91 -0.89 14.93
CA SER A 100 -12.86 0.57 15.01
C SER A 100 -12.21 1.22 13.78
N ARG A 101 -11.12 0.63 13.31
CA ARG A 101 -10.23 1.20 12.27
C ARG A 101 -10.23 0.40 10.97
N GLY A 102 -10.81 -0.80 10.96
CA GLY A 102 -10.74 -1.71 9.81
C GLY A 102 -9.33 -2.24 9.55
N TYR A 103 -8.44 -2.19 10.55
CA TYR A 103 -7.04 -2.58 10.38
C TYR A 103 -6.92 -4.09 10.39
N SER A 104 -6.20 -4.63 9.40
CA SER A 104 -5.82 -6.05 9.37
C SER A 104 -4.85 -6.38 10.50
N LEU A 105 -4.71 -7.67 10.83
CA LEU A 105 -3.69 -8.12 11.78
C LEU A 105 -2.27 -7.70 11.36
N MET A 106 -1.99 -7.64 10.05
CA MET A 106 -0.69 -7.18 9.56
C MET A 106 -0.46 -5.70 9.83
N ARG A 107 -1.47 -4.86 9.62
CA ARG A 107 -1.38 -3.44 9.93
C ARG A 107 -1.17 -3.20 11.43
N TRP A 108 -1.78 -4.02 12.29
CA TRP A 108 -1.52 -4.01 13.72
C TRP A 108 -0.11 -4.44 14.10
N ALA A 109 0.45 -5.46 13.43
CA ALA A 109 1.84 -5.87 13.63
C ALA A 109 2.84 -4.76 13.25
N LEU A 110 2.53 -3.98 12.21
CA LEU A 110 3.35 -2.85 11.74
C LEU A 110 3.09 -1.54 12.49
N TYR A 111 2.03 -1.45 13.30
CA TYR A 111 1.59 -0.19 13.93
C TYR A 111 2.65 0.39 14.88
N GLY A 112 3.36 -0.47 15.61
CA GLY A 112 4.44 -0.10 16.53
C GLY A 112 5.83 0.00 15.89
N GLY A 113 5.94 -0.12 14.57
CA GLY A 113 7.21 -0.14 13.83
C GLY A 113 7.52 -1.49 13.17
N MET A 114 8.73 -1.61 12.63
CA MET A 114 9.13 -2.71 11.73
C MET A 114 9.71 -3.93 12.46
N HIS A 115 9.91 -3.84 13.78
CA HIS A 115 10.51 -4.87 14.63
C HIS A 115 9.73 -6.19 14.65
N ARG A 116 8.43 -6.17 14.32
CA ARG A 116 7.55 -7.36 14.29
C ARG A 116 7.54 -8.07 12.94
N TYR A 117 8.58 -7.91 12.13
CA TYR A 117 8.73 -8.61 10.84
C TYR A 117 8.54 -10.15 10.90
N PRO A 118 8.89 -10.89 11.98
CA PRO A 118 8.61 -12.33 12.03
C PRO A 118 7.11 -12.63 12.03
N THR A 119 6.32 -11.78 12.69
CA THR A 119 4.87 -11.89 12.75
C THR A 119 4.23 -11.52 11.42
N VAL A 120 4.74 -10.48 10.76
CA VAL A 120 4.34 -10.11 9.40
C VAL A 120 4.58 -11.26 8.43
N LYS A 121 5.77 -11.86 8.45
CA LYS A 121 6.12 -13.02 7.63
C LYS A 121 5.16 -14.18 7.88
N PHE A 122 4.92 -14.52 9.16
CA PHE A 122 3.97 -15.58 9.52
C PHE A 122 2.54 -15.30 9.01
N LEU A 123 2.06 -14.06 9.12
CA LEU A 123 0.73 -13.69 8.64
C LEU A 123 0.62 -13.87 7.12
N ILE A 124 1.65 -13.44 6.37
CA ILE A 124 1.72 -13.61 4.92
C ILE A 124 1.77 -15.10 4.54
N ASP A 125 2.59 -15.89 5.23
CA ASP A 125 2.69 -17.34 5.03
C ASP A 125 1.36 -18.05 5.35
N SER A 126 0.58 -17.49 6.28
CA SER A 126 -0.78 -17.95 6.63
C SER A 126 -1.86 -17.45 5.67
N GLY A 127 -1.50 -16.70 4.61
CA GLY A 127 -2.45 -16.22 3.60
C GLY A 127 -3.14 -14.89 3.93
N ALA A 128 -2.59 -14.09 4.85
CA ALA A 128 -3.03 -12.72 5.07
C ALA A 128 -2.69 -11.84 3.84
N PRO A 129 -3.65 -11.04 3.34
CA PRO A 129 -3.38 -10.12 2.23
C PRO A 129 -2.54 -8.93 2.70
N VAL A 130 -1.64 -8.45 1.83
CA VAL A 130 -0.95 -7.17 2.00
C VAL A 130 -1.84 -6.08 1.44
N ASP A 131 -2.30 -5.16 2.29
CA ASP A 131 -3.02 -3.97 1.87
C ASP A 131 -2.04 -2.85 1.46
N ASP A 132 -2.47 -1.99 0.55
CA ASP A 132 -1.67 -0.89 -0.02
C ASP A 132 -1.04 -0.03 1.06
N ILE A 133 -1.77 0.23 2.15
CA ILE A 133 -1.27 1.05 3.25
C ILE A 133 -0.14 0.35 4.02
N SER A 134 -0.21 -0.97 4.22
CA SER A 134 0.92 -1.71 4.82
C SER A 134 2.12 -1.72 3.88
N TYR A 135 1.90 -1.92 2.59
CA TYR A 135 2.95 -1.87 1.56
C TYR A 135 3.65 -0.51 1.55
N GLU A 136 2.90 0.58 1.46
CA GLU A 136 3.41 1.95 1.52
C GLU A 136 4.14 2.24 2.84
N ASN A 137 3.61 1.77 3.97
CA ASN A 137 4.23 2.01 5.28
C ASN A 137 5.60 1.34 5.38
N VAL A 138 5.74 0.09 4.91
CA VAL A 138 7.03 -0.60 4.88
C VAL A 138 8.04 0.13 4.00
N TRP A 139 7.66 0.52 2.78
CA TRP A 139 8.55 1.27 1.89
C TRP A 139 8.95 2.62 2.47
N ASN A 140 8.01 3.35 3.08
CA ASN A 140 8.30 4.62 3.74
C ASN A 140 9.34 4.48 4.86
N PHE A 141 9.28 3.42 5.65
CA PHE A 141 10.28 3.17 6.71
C PHE A 141 11.64 2.77 6.13
N LEU A 142 11.64 1.90 5.12
CA LEU A 142 12.86 1.45 4.45
C LEU A 142 13.60 2.63 3.81
N PHE A 143 12.89 3.46 3.06
CA PHE A 143 13.47 4.61 2.35
C PHE A 143 13.94 5.73 3.29
N ARG A 144 13.30 5.89 4.46
CA ARG A 144 13.74 6.83 5.50
C ARG A 144 14.91 6.32 6.33
N GLY A 145 15.46 5.14 6.05
CA GLY A 145 16.54 4.54 6.82
C GLY A 145 16.12 4.18 8.26
N LYS A 146 14.82 3.98 8.51
CA LYS A 146 14.28 3.65 9.83
C LYS A 146 14.20 2.13 10.10
N CYS A 147 14.64 1.31 9.15
CA CYS A 147 14.75 -0.14 9.30
C CYS A 147 16.21 -0.56 9.44
N ASN A 148 16.51 -1.43 10.40
CA ASN A 148 17.80 -2.12 10.44
C ASN A 148 17.87 -3.24 9.36
N GLU A 149 19.07 -3.79 9.12
CA GLU A 149 19.28 -4.80 8.07
C GLU A 149 18.39 -6.05 8.25
N ARG A 150 18.15 -6.47 9.50
CA ARG A 150 17.31 -7.63 9.80
C ARG A 150 15.84 -7.37 9.46
N GLU A 151 15.34 -6.19 9.77
CA GLU A 151 13.98 -5.76 9.43
C GLU A 151 13.81 -5.62 7.93
N GLN A 152 14.77 -5.01 7.25
CA GLN A 152 14.75 -4.89 5.79
C GLN A 152 14.69 -6.28 5.15
N PHE A 153 15.56 -7.20 5.59
CA PHE A 153 15.55 -8.57 5.09
C PHE A 153 14.25 -9.31 5.41
N GLY A 154 13.73 -9.16 6.63
CA GLY A 154 12.49 -9.80 7.07
C GLY A 154 11.24 -9.31 6.32
N LEU A 155 11.22 -8.04 5.94
CA LEU A 155 10.11 -7.39 5.25
C LEU A 155 10.22 -7.45 3.72
N ARG A 156 11.24 -8.13 3.17
CA ARG A 156 11.31 -8.45 1.73
C ARG A 156 10.08 -9.16 1.22
N CYS A 157 9.44 -9.96 2.07
CA CYS A 157 8.18 -10.62 1.74
C CYS A 157 7.03 -9.66 1.40
N ILE A 158 7.12 -8.37 1.79
CA ILE A 158 6.21 -7.30 1.38
C ILE A 158 6.77 -6.57 0.16
N THR A 159 8.05 -6.17 0.19
CA THR A 159 8.62 -5.30 -0.84
C THR A 159 8.88 -6.02 -2.17
N GLU A 160 9.23 -7.30 -2.15
CA GLU A 160 9.54 -8.13 -3.33
C GLU A 160 8.29 -8.85 -3.89
N ARG A 161 7.21 -8.98 -3.10
CA ARG A 161 5.92 -9.53 -3.58
C ARG A 161 5.00 -8.49 -4.20
N GLY A 162 5.28 -7.20 -4.04
CA GLY A 162 4.49 -6.16 -4.69
C GLY A 162 4.59 -6.27 -6.20
N GLU A 163 3.46 -6.14 -6.90
CA GLU A 163 3.43 -6.13 -8.37
C GLU A 163 4.07 -4.86 -8.96
N GLY A 164 4.25 -3.82 -8.14
CA GLY A 164 4.75 -2.50 -8.52
C GLY A 164 6.19 -2.20 -8.05
N ASP A 165 6.84 -1.30 -8.78
CA ASP A 165 8.07 -0.63 -8.34
C ASP A 165 7.68 0.64 -7.58
N TRP A 166 7.56 0.53 -6.25
CA TRP A 166 7.14 1.63 -5.39
C TRP A 166 7.93 2.91 -5.62
N VAL A 167 9.23 2.80 -5.96
CA VAL A 167 10.11 3.95 -6.20
C VAL A 167 9.68 4.71 -7.45
N GLU A 168 9.35 4.00 -8.53
CA GLU A 168 8.84 4.60 -9.76
C GLU A 168 7.41 5.15 -9.57
N GLU A 169 6.60 4.52 -8.72
CA GLU A 169 5.26 5.01 -8.38
C GLU A 169 5.25 6.36 -7.67
N GLN A 170 6.29 6.69 -6.91
CA GLN A 170 6.39 8.00 -6.24
C GLN A 170 6.57 9.16 -7.23
N ASN A 171 6.95 8.87 -8.49
CA ASN A 171 7.16 9.86 -9.55
C ASN A 171 8.02 11.05 -9.06
N PHE A 172 9.15 10.76 -8.41
CA PHE A 172 10.03 11.79 -7.89
C PHE A 172 10.56 12.69 -9.02
N PRO A 173 10.60 14.02 -8.82
CA PRO A 173 11.30 14.93 -9.72
C PRO A 173 12.76 14.50 -9.92
N LEU A 174 13.34 14.83 -11.08
CA LEU A 174 14.70 14.41 -11.43
C LEU A 174 15.74 14.84 -10.37
N VAL A 175 15.59 16.03 -9.79
CA VAL A 175 16.40 16.51 -8.66
C VAL A 175 16.37 15.55 -7.46
N HIS A 176 15.19 15.08 -7.05
CA HIS A 176 15.06 14.12 -5.94
C HIS A 176 15.64 12.75 -6.32
N ARG A 177 15.47 12.29 -7.57
CA ARG A 177 16.10 11.05 -8.04
C ARG A 177 17.62 11.12 -7.96
N ILE A 178 18.22 12.27 -8.28
CA ILE A 178 19.67 12.50 -8.15
C ILE A 178 20.09 12.46 -6.67
N VAL A 179 19.40 13.21 -5.81
CA VAL A 179 19.70 13.27 -4.36
C VAL A 179 19.59 11.88 -3.70
N PHE A 180 18.61 11.08 -4.12
CA PHE A 180 18.42 9.72 -3.63
C PHE A 180 19.34 8.68 -4.32
N GLY A 181 20.21 9.09 -5.25
CA GLY A 181 21.11 8.19 -5.96
C GLY A 181 20.41 7.25 -6.96
N LEU A 182 19.15 7.53 -7.29
CA LEU A 182 18.35 6.83 -8.30
C LEU A 182 18.68 7.29 -9.74
N SER A 183 19.43 8.38 -9.88
CA SER A 183 19.91 8.92 -11.16
C SER A 183 21.39 9.23 -11.07
N SER A 184 22.14 8.90 -12.12
CA SER A 184 23.57 9.19 -12.24
C SER A 184 23.87 10.61 -12.73
N LYS A 185 22.84 11.43 -13.00
CA LYS A 185 23.03 12.83 -13.42
C LYS A 185 23.59 13.66 -12.26
N LEU A 186 24.53 14.55 -12.54
CA LEU A 186 25.08 15.45 -11.54
C LEU A 186 24.05 16.51 -11.14
N LEU A 187 23.89 16.73 -9.85
CA LEU A 187 22.94 17.70 -9.29
C LEU A 187 23.19 19.12 -9.82
N ALA A 188 24.46 19.51 -9.95
CA ALA A 188 24.84 20.83 -10.47
C ALA A 188 24.34 21.06 -11.90
N VAL A 189 24.42 20.04 -12.76
CA VAL A 189 23.98 20.12 -14.16
C VAL A 189 22.45 20.28 -14.24
N GLU A 190 21.71 19.53 -13.41
CA GLU A 190 20.25 19.65 -13.37
C GLU A 190 19.78 21.02 -12.87
N LEU A 191 20.43 21.55 -11.83
CA LEU A 191 20.07 22.86 -11.28
C LEU A 191 20.34 24.00 -12.27
N ASP A 192 21.47 23.96 -12.99
CA ASP A 192 21.80 24.94 -14.02
C ASP A 192 20.81 24.92 -15.20
N GLU A 193 20.40 23.73 -15.65
CA GLU A 193 19.42 23.57 -16.73
C GLU A 193 18.03 24.04 -16.30
N THR A 194 17.60 23.70 -15.09
CA THR A 194 16.31 24.11 -14.53
C THR A 194 16.26 25.63 -14.36
N GLN A 195 17.35 26.24 -13.88
CA GLN A 195 17.46 27.68 -13.70
C GLN A 195 17.49 28.45 -15.03
N ARG A 196 18.11 27.89 -16.08
CA ARG A 196 18.04 28.49 -17.43
C ARG A 196 16.63 28.38 -18.03
N GLN A 197 15.94 27.27 -17.83
CA GLN A 197 14.57 27.09 -18.29
C GLN A 197 13.59 28.03 -17.59
N SER A 198 13.71 28.23 -16.28
CA SER A 198 12.85 29.16 -15.53
C SER A 198 13.06 30.62 -15.98
N ILE A 199 14.31 31.04 -16.19
CA ILE A 199 14.65 32.38 -16.71
C ILE A 199 14.08 32.57 -18.13
N SER A 200 14.20 31.57 -19.01
CA SER A 200 13.67 31.64 -20.38
C SER A 200 12.14 31.66 -20.44
N LEU A 201 11.45 31.05 -19.47
CA LEU A 201 9.99 31.07 -19.38
C LEU A 201 9.49 32.42 -18.85
N MET A 202 10.19 32.99 -17.86
CA MET A 202 9.88 34.33 -17.36
C MET A 202 10.06 35.40 -18.44
N SER A 203 11.14 35.34 -19.23
CA SER A 203 11.37 36.30 -20.33
C SER A 203 10.33 36.21 -21.46
N LYS A 204 9.68 35.05 -21.64
CA LYS A 204 8.59 34.87 -22.63
C LYS A 204 7.25 35.35 -22.10
N ALA A 205 7.02 35.27 -20.79
CA ALA A 205 5.80 35.75 -20.15
C ALA A 205 5.74 37.29 -20.09
N GLU A 206 6.89 37.97 -20.03
CA GLU A 206 6.99 39.44 -20.10
C GLU A 206 6.81 40.02 -21.51
N GLN A 207 6.72 39.16 -22.54
CA GLN A 207 6.51 39.56 -23.95
C GLN A 207 5.05 39.39 -24.42
N LEU A 208 4.13 39.04 -23.52
CA LEU A 208 2.67 38.96 -23.74
C LEU A 208 1.95 40.00 -22.89
#